data_AF-A0A972TG62-F1
#
_entry.id   AF-A0A972TG62-F1
#
_cell.length_a   1.000
_cell.length_b   1.000
_cell.length_c   1.000
_cell.angle_alpha   90.00
_cell.angle_beta   90.00
_cell.angle_gamma   90.00
#
_symmetry.space_group_name_H-M   'P 1'
#
loop_
_entity.id
_entity.type
_entity.pdbx_description
1 polymer ?
#
loop_
_entity_poly.entity_id
_entity_poly.type
_entity_poly.pdbx_seq_one_letter_code
_entity_poly.pdbx_strand_id
1 'polypeptide(L)'
;MTAERELEKGISEIVGAICDPIIVMPGGWGDTLPDWLKSAITLERLIENMKVIKGEEMTGTDAEACAYLYTAGLTAPFDHDWAQIYLYITTKVYEKQRTPQSGATMPEDIRVESLTRNQEDDLNRLKRWLYERRVKARQERDRDEKRQERVEKAARDKLVQPELFTLPTEGGGKG
;
A
#
# COMPACT_ATOMS: atom_id res chain seq x y z
N MET A 1 1.71 -11.15 23.91
CA MET A 1 0.56 -10.96 23.01
C MET A 1 -0.28 -12.23 23.06
N THR A 2 -1.61 -12.13 22.99
CA THR A 2 -2.51 -13.30 22.93
C THR A 2 -2.47 -13.90 21.52
N ALA A 3 -2.66 -15.21 21.38
CA ALA A 3 -2.64 -15.90 20.08
C ALA A 3 -3.62 -15.29 19.06
N GLU A 4 -4.76 -14.80 19.55
CA GLU A 4 -5.77 -14.09 18.76
C GLU A 4 -5.23 -12.80 18.11
N ARG A 5 -4.43 -12.01 18.83
CA ARG A 5 -3.83 -10.77 18.29
C ARG A 5 -2.78 -11.05 17.22
N GLU A 6 -2.03 -12.15 17.34
CA GLU A 6 -1.08 -12.58 16.30
C GLU A 6 -1.80 -13.01 15.03
N LEU A 7 -2.91 -13.74 15.16
CA LEU A 7 -3.76 -14.13 14.04
C LEU A 7 -4.38 -12.91 13.33
N GLU A 8 -4.96 -11.97 14.09
CA GLU A 8 -5.50 -10.72 13.55
C GLU A 8 -4.45 -9.91 12.79
N LYS A 9 -3.22 -9.83 13.33
CA LYS A 9 -2.11 -9.16 12.67
C LYS A 9 -1.76 -9.87 11.35
N GLY A 10 -1.63 -11.20 11.36
CA GLY A 10 -1.35 -11.96 10.14
C GLY A 10 -2.40 -11.76 9.05
N ILE A 11 -3.68 -11.76 9.42
CA ILE A 11 -4.78 -11.47 8.49
C ILE A 11 -4.66 -10.04 7.95
N SER A 12 -4.39 -9.06 8.82
CA SER A 12 -4.23 -7.66 8.41
C SER A 12 -3.11 -7.47 7.39
N GLU A 13 -1.99 -8.18 7.53
CA GLU A 13 -0.87 -8.10 6.57
C GLU A 13 -1.19 -8.77 5.23
N ILE A 14 -1.96 -9.86 5.23
CA ILE A 14 -2.44 -10.49 3.98
C ILE A 14 -3.41 -9.58 3.26
N VAL A 15 -4.39 -9.01 3.98
CA VAL A 15 -5.32 -8.01 3.43
C VAL A 15 -4.54 -6.80 2.92
N GLY A 16 -3.53 -6.36 3.66
CA GLY A 16 -2.65 -5.26 3.27
C GLY A 16 -1.92 -5.51 1.96
N ALA A 17 -1.41 -6.73 1.74
CA ALA A 17 -0.74 -7.08 0.49
C ALA A 17 -1.61 -6.84 -0.75
N ILE A 18 -2.93 -7.02 -0.62
CA ILE A 18 -3.91 -6.91 -1.69
C ILE A 18 -4.51 -5.50 -1.78
N CYS A 19 -4.88 -4.91 -0.64
CA CYS A 19 -5.73 -3.73 -0.57
C CYS A 19 -5.01 -2.45 -0.13
N ASP A 20 -3.74 -2.53 0.27
CA ASP A 20 -2.96 -1.33 0.56
C ASP A 20 -2.72 -0.53 -0.72
N PRO A 21 -2.77 0.80 -0.67
CA PRO A 21 -2.50 1.63 -1.83
C PRO A 21 -1.08 1.40 -2.35
N ILE A 22 -0.90 1.56 -3.66
CA ILE A 22 0.42 1.65 -4.27
C ILE A 22 0.89 3.09 -4.08
N ILE A 23 1.99 3.27 -3.35
CA ILE A 23 2.56 4.59 -3.09
C ILE A 23 3.39 5.01 -4.31
N VAL A 24 3.03 6.14 -4.91
CA VAL A 24 3.72 6.73 -6.07
C VAL A 24 4.17 8.15 -5.75
N MET A 25 5.10 8.69 -6.55
CA MET A 25 5.47 10.10 -6.47
C MET A 25 4.24 10.98 -6.71
N PRO A 26 3.95 11.97 -5.85
CA PRO A 26 2.93 12.97 -6.12
C PRO A 26 3.25 13.73 -7.40
N GLY A 27 2.32 13.74 -8.35
CA GLY A 27 2.56 14.33 -9.68
C GLY A 27 1.58 13.91 -10.78
N GLY A 28 0.60 13.06 -10.46
CA GLY A 28 -0.45 12.64 -11.42
C GLY A 28 -0.06 11.45 -12.31
N TRP A 29 1.14 10.90 -12.17
CA TRP A 29 1.61 9.76 -12.97
C TRP A 29 1.13 8.39 -12.47
N GLY A 30 0.39 8.33 -11.36
CA GLY A 30 -0.05 7.05 -10.77
C GLY A 30 -0.88 6.19 -11.72
N ASP A 31 -1.73 6.80 -12.53
CA ASP A 31 -2.59 6.10 -13.49
C ASP A 31 -1.81 5.58 -14.72
N THR A 32 -0.58 6.04 -14.92
CA THR A 32 0.30 5.58 -16.01
C THR A 32 1.09 4.32 -15.67
N LEU A 33 0.99 3.82 -14.44
CA LEU A 33 1.67 2.59 -14.03
C LEU A 33 1.19 1.40 -14.88
N PRO A 34 2.12 0.63 -15.48
CA PRO A 34 1.76 -0.58 -16.21
C PRO A 34 1.07 -1.62 -15.33
N ASP A 35 0.05 -2.30 -15.88
CA ASP A 35 -0.73 -3.28 -15.11
C ASP A 35 0.09 -4.51 -14.67
N TRP A 36 1.09 -4.89 -15.46
CA TRP A 36 2.03 -5.96 -15.07
C TRP A 36 2.81 -5.57 -13.81
N LEU A 37 3.14 -4.29 -13.63
CA LEU A 37 3.88 -3.81 -12.45
C LEU A 37 2.98 -3.78 -11.21
N LYS A 38 1.72 -3.37 -11.35
CA LYS A 38 0.72 -3.48 -10.28
C LYS A 38 0.56 -4.93 -9.82
N SER A 39 0.48 -5.86 -10.76
CA SER A 39 0.39 -7.29 -10.48
C SER A 39 1.65 -7.82 -9.79
N ALA A 40 2.82 -7.40 -10.25
CA ALA A 40 4.10 -7.73 -9.62
C ALA A 40 4.18 -7.25 -8.17
N ILE A 41 3.71 -6.04 -7.88
CA ILE A 41 3.64 -5.50 -6.51
C ILE A 41 2.82 -6.42 -5.60
N THR A 42 1.60 -6.80 -6.02
CA THR A 42 0.76 -7.70 -5.22
C THR A 42 1.45 -9.04 -4.95
N LEU A 43 2.06 -9.64 -5.97
CA LEU A 43 2.78 -10.91 -5.82
C LEU A 43 3.99 -10.78 -4.88
N GLU A 44 4.78 -9.71 -5.01
CA GLU A 44 5.93 -9.50 -4.13
C GLU A 44 5.53 -9.23 -2.69
N ARG A 45 4.46 -8.48 -2.44
CA ARG A 45 3.92 -8.27 -1.09
C ARG A 45 3.53 -9.59 -0.43
N LEU A 46 2.91 -10.51 -1.18
CA LEU A 46 2.57 -11.84 -0.69
C LEU A 46 3.82 -12.70 -0.41
N ILE A 47 4.87 -12.58 -1.23
CA ILE A 47 6.17 -13.23 -0.99
C ILE A 47 6.81 -12.71 0.31
N GLU A 48 6.78 -11.39 0.55
CA GLU A 48 7.27 -10.81 1.80
C GLU A 48 6.50 -11.31 3.03
N ASN A 49 5.16 -11.42 2.94
CA ASN A 49 4.37 -12.02 4.01
C ASN A 49 4.82 -13.47 4.35
N MET A 50 5.21 -14.26 3.35
CA MET A 50 5.74 -15.61 3.57
C MET A 50 7.12 -15.61 4.24
N LYS A 51 7.95 -14.58 4.02
CA LYS A 51 9.26 -14.44 4.67
C LYS A 51 9.13 -14.10 6.15
N VAL A 52 8.11 -13.30 6.52
CA VAL A 52 7.81 -13.02 7.93
C VAL A 52 7.50 -14.29 8.71
N ILE A 53 6.80 -15.25 8.10
CA ILE A 53 6.55 -16.58 8.72
C ILE A 53 7.87 -17.32 9.02
N LYS A 54 8.92 -17.05 8.25
CA LYS A 54 10.27 -17.61 8.44
C LYS A 54 11.15 -16.80 9.40
N GLY A 55 10.63 -15.73 9.98
CA GLY A 55 11.34 -14.88 10.95
C GLY A 55 12.13 -13.74 10.33
N GLU A 56 11.94 -13.44 9.04
CA GLU A 56 12.55 -12.26 8.40
C GLU A 56 11.75 -10.98 8.71
N GLU A 57 12.42 -9.83 8.68
CA GLU A 57 11.76 -8.53 8.87
C GLU A 57 10.97 -8.14 7.62
N MET A 58 9.75 -7.63 7.83
CA MET A 58 8.92 -7.13 6.73
C MET A 58 9.44 -5.78 6.21
N THR A 59 9.52 -5.63 4.90
CA THR A 59 9.95 -4.41 4.22
C THR A 59 9.14 -4.16 2.95
N GLY A 60 9.40 -3.03 2.28
CA GLY A 60 8.85 -2.73 0.96
C GLY A 60 9.53 -3.54 -0.13
N THR A 61 8.85 -3.73 -1.26
CA THR A 61 9.32 -4.63 -2.31
C THR A 61 10.13 -3.92 -3.40
N ASP A 62 10.86 -4.70 -4.21
CA ASP A 62 11.57 -4.17 -5.40
C ASP A 62 10.55 -3.56 -6.38
N ALA A 63 9.40 -4.21 -6.58
CA ALA A 63 8.33 -3.73 -7.46
C ALA A 63 7.69 -2.42 -6.96
N GLU A 64 7.53 -2.22 -5.65
CA GLU A 64 7.02 -0.96 -5.09
C GLU A 64 8.02 0.17 -5.28
N ALA A 65 9.31 -0.07 -5.01
CA ALA A 65 10.36 0.90 -5.27
C ALA A 65 10.41 1.24 -6.78
N CYS A 66 10.23 0.25 -7.65
CA CYS A 66 10.18 0.44 -9.09
C CYS A 66 9.02 1.36 -9.51
N ALA A 67 7.82 1.15 -8.97
CA ALA A 67 6.67 2.01 -9.26
C ALA A 67 6.85 3.44 -8.75
N TYR A 68 7.41 3.59 -7.54
CA TYR A 68 7.70 4.91 -6.99
C TYR A 68 8.73 5.66 -7.84
N LEU A 69 9.86 5.04 -8.15
CA LEU A 69 10.90 5.66 -8.99
C LEU A 69 10.42 5.88 -10.43
N TYR A 70 9.64 4.98 -11.03
CA TYR A 70 9.04 5.21 -12.35
C TYR A 70 8.28 6.55 -12.39
N THR A 71 7.40 6.79 -11.42
CA THR A 71 6.63 8.04 -11.34
C THR A 71 7.47 9.25 -10.94
N ALA A 72 8.52 9.05 -10.14
CA ALA A 72 9.47 10.11 -9.77
C ALA A 72 10.28 10.60 -10.97
N GLY A 73 10.78 9.69 -11.81
CA GLY A 73 11.57 10.01 -13.00
C GLY A 73 10.75 10.74 -14.08
N LEU A 74 9.43 10.51 -14.12
CA LEU A 74 8.51 11.28 -14.98
C LEU A 74 8.26 12.71 -14.44
N THR A 75 8.49 12.93 -13.15
CA THR A 75 8.27 14.25 -12.51
C THR A 75 9.52 15.12 -12.59
N ALA A 76 10.71 14.54 -12.41
CA ALA A 76 11.98 15.23 -12.46
C ALA A 76 13.12 14.27 -12.84
N PRO A 77 14.22 14.77 -13.44
CA PRO A 77 15.38 13.95 -13.72
C PRO A 77 16.05 13.47 -12.43
N PHE A 78 16.60 12.26 -12.46
CA PHE A 78 17.38 11.71 -11.36
C PHE A 78 18.82 12.22 -11.37
N ASP A 79 19.43 12.24 -10.19
CA ASP A 79 20.89 12.22 -10.09
C ASP A 79 21.44 10.84 -10.50
N HIS A 80 22.76 10.73 -10.53
CA HIS A 80 23.43 9.50 -10.93
C HIS A 80 23.05 8.30 -10.06
N ASP A 81 22.98 8.45 -8.73
CA ASP A 81 22.78 7.33 -7.83
C ASP A 81 21.34 6.81 -7.89
N TRP A 82 20.35 7.69 -7.92
CA TRP A 82 18.96 7.28 -8.09
C TRP A 82 18.67 6.71 -9.47
N ALA A 83 19.36 7.19 -10.52
CA ALA A 83 19.28 6.59 -11.85
C ALA A 83 19.82 5.14 -11.84
N GLN A 84 20.97 4.90 -11.20
CA GLN A 84 21.53 3.55 -11.05
C GLN A 84 20.60 2.63 -10.25
N ILE A 85 20.06 3.11 -9.13
CA ILE A 85 19.09 2.36 -8.31
C ILE A 85 17.86 1.99 -9.14
N TYR A 86 17.31 2.95 -9.90
CA TYR A 86 16.14 2.73 -10.73
C TYR A 86 16.40 1.68 -11.83
N LEU A 87 17.53 1.78 -12.54
CA LEU A 87 17.90 0.80 -13.56
C LEU A 87 18.13 -0.59 -12.97
N TYR A 88 18.77 -0.69 -11.81
CA TYR A 88 18.99 -1.95 -11.10
C TYR A 88 17.67 -2.63 -10.72
N ILE A 89 16.77 -1.92 -10.04
CA ILE A 89 15.49 -2.52 -9.63
C ILE A 89 14.59 -2.83 -10.82
N THR A 90 14.59 -1.96 -11.85
CA THR A 90 13.80 -2.20 -13.06
C THR A 90 14.30 -3.43 -13.78
N THR A 91 15.62 -3.62 -13.88
CA THR A 91 16.23 -4.83 -14.42
C THR A 91 15.74 -6.06 -13.66
N LYS A 92 15.85 -6.06 -12.33
CA LYS A 92 15.43 -7.22 -11.51
C LYS A 92 13.95 -7.54 -11.62
N VAL A 93 13.10 -6.53 -11.50
CA VAL A 93 11.64 -6.70 -11.54
C VAL A 93 11.20 -7.15 -12.93
N TYR A 94 11.75 -6.54 -13.99
CA TYR A 94 11.44 -6.90 -15.37
C TYR A 94 11.86 -8.33 -15.70
N GLU A 95 13.10 -8.72 -15.38
CA GLU A 95 13.62 -10.07 -15.63
C GLU A 95 12.85 -11.15 -14.86
N LYS A 96 12.34 -10.81 -13.67
CA LYS A 96 11.51 -11.73 -12.87
C LYS A 96 10.09 -11.90 -13.44
N GLN A 97 9.53 -10.86 -14.06
CA GLN A 97 8.13 -10.85 -14.53
C GLN A 97 7.97 -11.17 -16.01
N ARG A 98 9.02 -11.04 -16.82
CA ARG A 98 8.96 -11.33 -18.24
C ARG A 98 8.59 -12.80 -18.49
N THR A 99 7.83 -13.03 -19.55
CA THR A 99 7.62 -14.39 -20.05
C THR A 99 8.82 -14.78 -20.91
N PRO A 100 9.47 -15.94 -20.70
CA PRO A 100 10.62 -16.37 -21.49
C PRO A 100 10.36 -16.38 -23.02
N GLN A 101 9.12 -16.62 -23.42
CA GLN A 101 8.68 -16.67 -24.81
C GLN A 101 8.56 -15.27 -25.47
N SER A 102 8.57 -14.19 -24.70
CA SER A 102 8.48 -12.83 -25.23
C SER A 102 9.76 -12.40 -25.98
N GLY A 103 10.89 -13.07 -25.72
CA GLY A 103 12.20 -12.68 -26.25
C GLY A 103 12.72 -11.33 -25.74
N ALA A 104 11.93 -10.60 -24.96
CA ALA A 104 12.28 -9.29 -24.43
C ALA A 104 13.10 -9.46 -23.15
N THR A 105 14.26 -8.82 -23.10
CA THR A 105 15.15 -8.75 -21.94
C THR A 105 15.54 -7.29 -21.74
N MET A 106 16.03 -6.95 -20.55
CA MET A 106 16.58 -5.62 -20.33
C MET A 106 17.75 -5.40 -21.31
N PRO A 107 17.77 -4.30 -22.08
CA PRO A 107 18.89 -4.02 -22.99
C PRO A 107 20.22 -3.89 -22.22
N GLU A 108 21.29 -4.46 -22.79
CA GLU A 108 22.60 -4.56 -22.11
C GLU A 108 23.25 -3.21 -21.83
N ASP A 109 22.96 -2.19 -22.64
CA ASP A 109 23.51 -0.84 -22.51
C ASP A 109 22.97 -0.06 -21.31
N ILE A 110 21.80 -0.44 -20.80
CA ILE A 110 21.16 0.18 -19.63
C ILE A 110 20.99 -0.80 -18.46
N ARG A 111 21.44 -2.05 -18.61
CA ARG A 111 21.38 -3.07 -17.57
C ARG A 111 22.33 -2.71 -16.43
N VAL A 112 21.81 -2.72 -15.21
CA VAL A 112 22.61 -2.55 -14.00
C VAL A 112 22.45 -3.80 -13.13
N GLU A 113 23.56 -4.47 -12.85
CA GLU A 113 23.56 -5.77 -12.14
C GLU A 113 23.98 -5.68 -10.68
N SER A 114 24.65 -4.59 -10.29
CA SER A 114 25.09 -4.37 -8.92
C SER A 114 24.97 -2.91 -8.52
N LEU A 115 24.81 -2.69 -7.21
CA LEU A 115 24.78 -1.37 -6.59
C LEU A 115 25.98 -1.23 -5.66
N THR A 116 26.42 0.00 -5.45
CA THR A 116 27.34 0.30 -4.36
C THR A 116 26.63 0.18 -3.01
N ARG A 117 27.38 -0.02 -1.93
CA ARG A 117 26.81 -0.11 -0.57
C ARG A 117 25.93 1.08 -0.21
N ASN A 118 26.31 2.29 -0.63
CA ASN A 118 25.51 3.48 -0.35
C ASN A 118 24.17 3.47 -1.09
N GLN A 119 24.18 3.07 -2.37
CA GLN A 119 22.98 2.93 -3.19
C GLN A 119 22.06 1.82 -2.66
N GLU A 120 22.62 0.70 -2.18
CA GLU A 120 21.85 -0.36 -1.52
C GLU A 120 21.21 0.14 -0.22
N ASP A 121 21.96 0.89 0.59
CA ASP A 121 21.45 1.49 1.81
C ASP A 121 20.30 2.48 1.52
N ASP A 122 20.42 3.30 0.47
CA ASP A 122 19.36 4.22 0.02
C ASP A 122 18.12 3.49 -0.50
N LEU A 123 18.31 2.44 -1.30
CA LEU A 123 17.21 1.59 -1.77
C LEU A 123 16.49 0.93 -0.59
N ASN A 124 17.22 0.42 0.40
CA ASN A 124 16.64 -0.21 1.58
C ASN A 124 15.89 0.81 2.45
N ARG A 125 16.40 2.04 2.58
CA ARG A 125 15.68 3.16 3.20
C ARG A 125 14.38 3.46 2.48
N LEU A 126 14.41 3.56 1.15
CA LEU A 126 13.22 3.80 0.33
C LEU A 126 12.16 2.70 0.52
N LYS A 127 12.56 1.43 0.43
CA LYS A 127 11.64 0.30 0.63
C LYS A 127 10.98 0.32 2.00
N ARG A 128 11.75 0.57 3.05
CA ARG A 128 11.22 0.68 4.42
C ARG A 128 10.21 1.81 4.52
N TRP A 129 10.54 2.98 3.98
CA TRP A 129 9.63 4.12 3.96
C TRP A 129 8.34 3.83 3.19
N LEU A 130 8.40 3.16 2.03
CA LEU A 130 7.22 2.77 1.24
C LEU A 130 6.31 1.83 2.02
N TYR A 131 6.88 0.84 2.71
CA TYR A 131 6.17 -0.07 3.58
C TYR A 131 5.48 0.66 4.74
N GLU A 132 6.20 1.50 5.46
CA GLU A 132 5.62 2.30 6.55
C GLU A 132 4.49 3.19 6.05
N ARG A 133 4.66 3.79 4.86
CA ARG A 133 3.67 4.69 4.26
C ARG A 133 2.38 3.97 3.88
N ARG A 134 2.47 2.78 3.27
CA ARG A 134 1.28 2.00 2.90
C ARG A 134 0.52 1.49 4.12
N VAL A 135 1.24 1.02 5.15
CA VAL A 135 0.64 0.55 6.41
C VAL A 135 -0.05 1.71 7.12
N LYS A 136 0.59 2.88 7.17
CA LYS A 136 -0.02 4.09 7.73
C LYS A 136 -1.30 4.48 6.99
N ALA A 137 -1.31 4.43 5.66
CA ALA A 137 -2.50 4.73 4.86
C ALA A 137 -3.67 3.78 5.16
N ARG A 138 -3.39 2.47 5.33
CA ARG A 138 -4.40 1.49 5.78
C ARG A 138 -4.96 1.87 7.15
N GLN A 139 -4.08 2.13 8.12
CA GLN A 139 -4.49 2.47 9.49
C GLN A 139 -5.31 3.77 9.55
N GLU A 140 -4.99 4.75 8.71
CA GLU A 140 -5.76 6.00 8.59
C GLU A 140 -7.16 5.72 8.02
N ARG A 141 -7.25 4.95 6.94
CA ARG A 141 -8.53 4.52 6.35
C ARG A 141 -9.41 3.79 7.36
N ASP A 142 -8.86 2.78 8.05
CA ASP A 142 -9.61 2.00 9.05
C ASP A 142 -10.13 2.87 10.22
N ARG A 143 -9.40 3.93 10.58
CA ARG A 143 -9.84 4.89 11.62
C ARG A 143 -10.95 5.80 11.11
N ASP A 144 -10.84 6.26 9.87
CA ASP A 144 -11.83 7.14 9.25
C ASP A 144 -13.16 6.40 9.03
N GLU A 145 -13.12 5.15 8.59
CA GLU A 145 -14.30 4.27 8.46
C GLU A 145 -15.01 4.11 9.81
N LYS A 146 -14.28 3.74 10.87
CA LYS A 146 -14.84 3.64 12.23
C LYS A 146 -15.41 4.95 12.75
N ARG A 147 -14.82 6.09 12.37
CA ARG A 147 -15.33 7.41 12.73
C ARG A 147 -16.64 7.70 11.99
N GLN A 148 -16.72 7.40 10.70
CA GLN A 148 -17.93 7.55 9.89
C GLN A 148 -19.07 6.68 10.43
N GLU A 149 -18.82 5.41 10.71
CA GLU A 149 -19.82 4.49 11.30
C GLU A 149 -20.40 5.02 12.62
N ARG A 150 -19.55 5.58 13.50
CA ARG A 150 -20.00 6.19 14.76
C ARG A 150 -20.87 7.42 14.52
N VAL A 151 -20.51 8.26 13.56
CA VAL A 151 -21.28 9.45 13.19
C VAL A 151 -22.63 9.05 12.59
N GLU A 152 -22.65 8.08 11.67
CA GLU A 152 -23.87 7.56 11.07
C GLU A 152 -24.80 6.90 12.10
N LYS A 153 -24.24 6.09 13.00
CA LYS A 153 -25.00 5.49 14.10
C LYS A 153 -25.61 6.57 15.00
N ALA A 154 -24.83 7.57 15.41
CA ALA A 154 -25.33 8.68 16.20
C ALA A 154 -26.41 9.51 15.46
N ALA A 155 -26.30 9.66 14.14
CA ALA A 155 -27.32 10.30 13.31
C ALA A 155 -28.61 9.46 13.24
N ARG A 156 -28.50 8.14 13.05
CA ARG A 156 -29.64 7.21 13.10
C ARG A 156 -30.33 7.24 14.46
N ASP A 157 -29.58 7.18 15.55
CA ASP A 157 -30.13 7.22 16.91
C ASP A 157 -30.88 8.55 17.17
N LYS A 158 -30.37 9.68 16.67
CA LYS A 158 -31.06 10.99 16.74
C LYS A 158 -32.34 11.06 15.90
N LEU A 159 -32.44 10.33 14.79
CA LEU A 159 -33.64 10.28 13.95
C LEU A 159 -34.74 9.40 14.58
N VAL A 160 -34.38 8.39 15.37
CA VAL A 160 -35.34 7.50 16.06
C VAL A 160 -35.89 8.13 17.35
N GLN A 161 -35.13 8.99 18.03
CA GLN A 161 -35.56 9.65 19.27
C GLN A 161 -36.80 10.57 19.16
N PRO A 162 -37.03 11.40 18.11
CA PRO A 162 -38.21 12.26 18.03
C PRO A 162 -39.53 11.49 17.84
N GLU A 163 -39.51 10.28 17.26
CA GLU A 163 -40.71 9.43 17.07
C GLU A 163 -41.13 8.73 18.37
N LEU A 164 -40.23 8.56 19.34
CA LEU A 164 -40.51 7.82 20.58
C LEU A 164 -41.18 8.67 21.67
N PHE A 165 -41.24 10.00 21.51
CA PHE A 165 -41.72 10.95 22.54
C PHE A 165 -42.91 11.80 22.11
N THR A 166 -43.71 11.37 21.13
CA THR A 166 -45.07 11.88 20.94
C THR A 166 -46.06 11.03 21.72
N LEU A 167 -46.04 11.12 23.05
CA LEU A 167 -47.19 10.68 23.83
C LEU A 167 -48.33 11.68 23.57
N PRO A 168 -49.54 11.24 23.25
CA PRO A 168 -50.69 12.12 23.28
C PRO A 168 -50.75 12.69 24.70
N THR A 169 -50.66 14.01 24.82
CA THR A 169 -51.06 14.67 26.06
C THR A 169 -52.53 14.35 26.23
N GLU A 170 -52.85 13.32 27.03
CA GLU A 170 -54.19 13.06 27.52
C GLU A 170 -54.61 14.33 28.27
N GLY A 171 -55.32 15.19 27.56
CA GLY A 171 -56.05 16.32 28.12
C GLY A 171 -57.16 15.76 28.98
N GLY A 172 -56.83 15.51 30.25
CA GLY A 172 -57.80 15.30 31.29
C GLY A 172 -58.70 16.52 31.45
N GLY A 173 -59.99 16.31 31.24
CA GLY A 173 -60.99 16.68 32.24
C GLY A 173 -61.66 18.06 32.16
N LYS A 174 -62.99 17.95 32.19
CA LYS A 174 -64.01 18.84 32.78
C LYS A 174 -64.61 19.93 31.89
N GLY A 175 -65.93 19.82 31.75
CA GLY A 175 -66.85 20.82 31.21
C GLY A 175 -68.14 20.19 30.76
#